data_AF-A0A1Y5FSX2-F1
#
_entry.id   AF-A0A1Y5FSX2-F1
#
_cell.length_a   1.000
_cell.length_b   1.000
_cell.length_c   1.000
_cell.angle_alpha   90.00
_cell.angle_beta   90.00
_cell.angle_gamma   90.00
#
_symmetry.space_group_name_H-M   'P 1'
#
loop_
_entity.id
_entity.type
_entity.pdbx_description
1 polymer ?
#
loop_
_entity_poly.entity_id
_entity_poly.type
_entity_poly.pdbx_seq_one_letter_code
_entity_poly.pdbx_strand_id
1 'polypeptide(L)' 'MSDLDEIAAFLPCATPDAWVEAALQNQTILLIDHANCEKKAASTALNLMFRYIEQYQLLHKMSRLARE' A
#
# COMPACT_ATOMS: atom_id res chain seq x y z
N MET A 1 19.05 14.21 -1.70
CA MET A 1 18.10 13.45 -0.88
C MET A 1 17.74 12.21 -1.66
N SER A 2 17.76 11.07 -1.01
CA SER A 2 17.27 9.80 -1.56
C SER A 2 15.76 9.71 -1.37
N ASP A 3 15.09 8.84 -2.14
CA ASP A 3 13.64 8.58 -2.00
C ASP A 3 13.27 8.16 -0.56
N LEU A 4 14.19 7.50 0.15
CA LEU A 4 13.98 7.10 1.55
C LEU A 4 13.97 8.29 2.51
N ASP A 5 14.76 9.35 2.22
CA ASP A 5 14.77 10.56 3.05
C ASP A 5 13.43 11.31 2.96
N GLU A 6 12.82 11.31 1.77
CA GLU A 6 11.50 11.92 1.54
C GLU A 6 10.39 11.14 2.27
N ILE A 7 10.44 9.81 2.23
CA ILE A 7 9.48 8.96 2.95
C ILE A 7 9.62 9.15 4.46
N ALA A 8 10.85 9.19 4.98
CA ALA A 8 11.10 9.40 6.40
C ALA A 8 10.63 10.79 6.88
N ALA A 9 10.74 11.82 6.03
CA ALA A 9 10.22 13.16 6.32
C ALA A 9 8.69 13.25 6.23
N PHE A 10 8.06 12.46 5.37
CA PHE A 10 6.60 12.40 5.22
C PHE A 10 5.92 11.65 6.37
N LEU A 11 6.51 10.54 6.83
CA LEU A 11 5.94 9.69 7.87
C LEU A 11 6.21 10.24 9.28
N PRO A 12 5.27 10.07 10.24
CA PRO A 12 5.41 10.65 11.58
C PRO A 12 6.41 9.90 12.47
N CYS A 13 6.77 8.67 12.13
CA CYS A 13 7.74 7.86 12.86
C CYS A 13 8.31 6.73 11.98
N ALA A 14 9.44 6.18 12.40
CA ALA A 14 10.00 4.95 11.84
C ALA A 14 9.27 3.71 12.36
N THR A 15 9.34 2.61 11.60
CA THR A 15 8.86 1.29 12.05
C THR A 15 9.65 0.86 13.30
N PRO A 16 8.99 0.51 14.41
CA PRO A 16 9.68 0.07 15.62
C PRO A 16 10.43 -1.26 15.43
N ASP A 17 11.62 -1.39 16.03
CA ASP A 17 12.44 -2.61 15.95
C ASP A 17 11.69 -3.86 16.43
N ALA A 18 10.89 -3.74 17.49
CA ALA A 18 10.06 -4.83 18.01
C ALA A 18 9.07 -5.39 16.97
N TRP A 19 8.57 -4.57 16.04
CA TRP A 19 7.74 -5.04 14.94
C TRP A 19 8.56 -5.87 13.94
N VAL A 20 9.78 -5.43 13.63
CA VAL A 20 10.71 -6.15 12.73
C VAL A 20 11.09 -7.50 13.33
N GLU A 21 11.44 -7.54 14.62
CA GLU A 21 11.75 -8.78 15.33
C GLU A 21 10.58 -9.77 15.28
N ALA A 22 9.36 -9.31 15.53
CA ALA A 22 8.16 -10.13 15.43
C ALA A 22 7.90 -10.62 14.00
N ALA A 23 8.08 -9.75 13.00
CA ALA A 23 7.91 -10.08 11.59
C ALA A 23 8.89 -11.18 11.14
N LEU A 24 10.16 -11.09 11.56
CA LEU A 24 11.20 -12.09 11.24
C LEU A 24 10.89 -13.47 11.81
N GLN A 25 10.23 -13.54 12.98
CA GLN A 25 9.79 -14.79 13.61
C GLN A 25 8.50 -15.36 12.99
N ASN A 26 7.70 -14.54 12.29
CA ASN A 26 6.35 -14.88 11.82
C ASN A 26 6.14 -14.66 10.31
N GLN A 27 7.17 -14.94 9.49
CA GLN A 27 7.19 -14.59 8.07
C GLN A 27 6.02 -15.16 7.26
N THR A 28 5.57 -16.39 7.56
CA THR A 28 4.41 -16.99 6.87
C THR A 28 3.14 -16.17 7.09
N ILE A 29 2.89 -15.71 8.32
CA ILE A 29 1.73 -14.89 8.66
C ILE A 29 1.84 -13.53 7.96
N LEU A 30 3.03 -12.92 8.02
CA LEU A 30 3.32 -11.66 7.33
C LEU A 30 3.05 -11.75 5.83
N LEU A 31 3.50 -12.81 5.16
CA LEU A 31 3.31 -12.99 3.72
C LEU A 31 1.84 -13.20 3.34
N ILE A 32 1.08 -13.92 4.17
CA ILE A 32 -0.37 -14.07 3.97
C ILE A 32 -1.08 -12.72 4.11
N ASP A 33 -0.78 -11.96 5.16
CA ASP A 33 -1.37 -10.64 5.35
C ASP A 33 -0.96 -9.65 4.25
N HIS A 34 0.30 -9.71 3.81
CA HIS A 34 0.80 -8.92 2.69
C HIS A 34 0.00 -9.20 1.42
N ALA A 35 -0.20 -10.46 1.04
CA ALA A 35 -1.02 -10.82 -0.12
C ALA A 35 -2.47 -10.31 0.00
N ASN A 36 -3.03 -10.31 1.22
CA ASN A 36 -4.34 -9.72 1.47
C ASN A 36 -4.33 -8.19 1.35
N CYS A 37 -3.25 -7.53 1.78
CA CYS A 37 -3.06 -6.09 1.64
C CYS A 37 -3.01 -5.66 0.17
N GLU A 38 -2.30 -6.40 -0.69
CA GLU A 38 -2.28 -6.14 -2.14
C GLU A 38 -3.68 -6.25 -2.76
N LYS A 39 -4.42 -7.31 -2.42
CA LYS A 39 -5.80 -7.47 -2.87
C LYS A 39 -6.70 -6.33 -2.39
N LYS A 40 -6.54 -5.87 -1.14
CA LYS A 40 -7.29 -4.73 -0.57
C LYS A 40 -6.94 -3.42 -1.29
N ALA A 41 -5.68 -3.19 -1.64
CA ALA A 41 -5.25 -2.02 -2.40
C ALA A 41 -5.92 -1.98 -3.78
N ALA A 42 -5.86 -3.07 -4.55
CA ALA A 42 -6.55 -3.18 -5.83
C ALA A 42 -8.07 -2.98 -5.70
N SER A 43 -8.69 -3.60 -4.69
CA SER A 43 -10.12 -3.45 -4.42
C SER A 43 -10.50 -2.01 -4.07
N THR A 44 -9.64 -1.29 -3.35
CA THR A 44 -9.84 0.13 -3.03
C THR A 44 -9.77 0.99 -4.29
N ALA A 45 -8.81 0.74 -5.18
CA ALA A 45 -8.72 1.41 -6.47
C ALA A 45 -9.99 1.20 -7.33
N LEU A 46 -10.50 -0.04 -7.40
CA LEU A 46 -11.77 -0.35 -8.08
C LEU A 46 -12.95 0.43 -7.47
N ASN A 47 -13.05 0.45 -6.13
CA ASN A 47 -14.11 1.18 -5.43
C ASN A 47 -14.07 2.69 -5.71
N LEU A 48 -12.87 3.29 -5.77
CA LEU A 48 -12.71 4.70 -6.13
C LEU A 48 -13.16 4.96 -7.57
N MET A 49 -12.88 4.05 -8.51
CA MET A 49 -13.34 4.17 -9.89
C MET A 49 -14.87 4.15 -10.00
N PHE A 50 -15.54 3.24 -9.29
CA PHE A 50 -17.01 3.18 -9.28
C PHE A 50 -17.65 4.38 -8.58
N ARG A 51 -16.98 4.96 -7.57
CA ARG A 51 -17.51 6.13 -6.86
C ARG A 51 -17.37 7.43 -7.64
N TYR A 52 -16.32 7.56 -8.45
CA TYR A 52 -15.95 8.82 -9.11
C TYR A 52 -15.86 8.67 -10.64
N ILE A 53 -16.96 8.23 -11.25
CA ILE A 53 -17.03 7.87 -12.68
C ILE A 53 -16.73 9.01 -13.65
N GLU A 54 -16.88 10.27 -13.23
CA GLU A 54 -16.63 11.43 -14.10
C GLU A 54 -15.19 11.96 -14.02
N GLN A 55 -14.37 11.43 -13.08
CA GLN A 55 -13.00 11.89 -12.87
C GLN A 55 -12.00 11.09 -13.72
N TYR A 56 -11.94 11.37 -15.02
CA TYR A 56 -11.11 10.63 -15.98
C TYR A 56 -9.64 10.45 -15.57
N GLN A 57 -9.00 11.47 -15.00
CA GLN A 57 -7.61 11.36 -14.54
C GLN A 57 -7.46 10.37 -13.38
N LEU A 58 -8.41 10.34 -12.45
CA LEU A 58 -8.44 9.38 -11.34
C LEU A 58 -8.66 7.97 -11.88
N LEU A 59 -9.64 7.79 -12.78
CA LEU A 59 -9.93 6.49 -13.40
C LEU A 59 -8.69 5.88 -14.06
N HIS A 60 -7.97 6.68 -14.85
CA HIS A 60 -6.75 6.22 -15.53
C HIS A 60 -5.66 5.81 -14.53
N LYS A 61 -5.45 6.59 -13.45
CA LYS A 61 -4.46 6.26 -12.41
C LYS A 61 -4.86 5.01 -11.62
N MET A 62 -6.10 4.91 -11.18
CA MET A 62 -6.60 3.78 -10.38
C MET A 62 -6.67 2.47 -11.18
N SER A 63 -6.98 2.53 -12.48
CA SER A 63 -6.96 1.36 -13.37
C SER A 63 -5.56 0.75 -13.53
N ARG A 64 -4.51 1.58 -13.50
CA ARG A 64 -3.12 1.10 -13.50
C ARG A 64 -2.78 0.48 -12.15
N LEU A 65 -3.05 1.21 -11.06
CA LEU A 65 -2.79 0.74 -9.69
C LEU A 65 -3.45 -0.60 -9.38
N ALA A 66 -4.67 -0.85 -9.87
CA ALA A 66 -5.38 -2.10 -9.62
C ALA A 66 -4.79 -3.34 -10.33
N ARG A 67 -3.85 -3.15 -11.26
CA ARG A 67 -3.24 -4.22 -12.09
C ARG A 67 -1.74 -4.41 -11.86
N GLU A 68 -1.11 -3.51 -11.12
CA GLU A 68 0.29 -3.65 -10.67
C GLU A 68 0.43 -4.90 -9.79
#